data_AF-L1KIB4-F1
#
_entry.id   AF-L1KIB4-F1
#
_cell.length_a   1.000
_cell.length_b   1.000
_cell.length_c   1.000
_cell.angle_alpha   90.00
_cell.angle_beta   90.00
_cell.angle_gamma   90.00
#
_symmetry.space_group_name_H-M   'P 1'
#
loop_
_entity.id
_entity.type
_entity.pdbx_description
1 polymer ?
#
loop_
_entity_poly.entity_id
_entity_poly.type
_entity_poly.pdbx_seq_one_letter_code
_entity_poly.pdbx_strand_id
1 'polypeptide(L)'
;MVGLLGGGCGGSENGSSTPSSEPTRAKASHSSTSETTEKTRAQVVGDLRYAFGDVGEGFVVAKDPLERDCVVDGTALSRKIPPKEELLRGVRLLEERGWHFDGELMEMSPAFAAFLNLGEWSVTAGVAPVPNEVKEQAAPNAGMLTVSATGSCKPSS
;
A
#
# COMPACT_ATOMS: atom_id res chain seq x y z
N MET A 1 -25.29 -10.88 51.60
CA MET A 1 -24.50 -9.67 51.86
C MET A 1 -24.80 -8.68 50.74
N VAL A 2 -25.49 -7.59 51.10
CA VAL A 2 -25.87 -6.48 50.23
C VAL A 2 -24.95 -5.32 50.58
N GLY A 3 -24.37 -4.66 49.57
CA GLY A 3 -23.75 -3.33 49.68
C GLY A 3 -23.83 -2.68 48.30
N LEU A 4 -24.90 -1.93 48.00
CA LEU A 4 -25.15 -0.50 48.27
C LEU A 4 -24.34 0.44 47.38
N LEU A 5 -25.05 1.03 46.42
CA LEU A 5 -24.70 2.12 45.52
C LEU A 5 -24.43 3.41 46.29
N GLY A 6 -23.35 4.11 45.95
CA GLY A 6 -23.06 5.47 46.40
C GLY A 6 -23.16 6.46 45.23
N GLY A 7 -24.32 7.12 45.11
CA GLY A 7 -24.49 8.33 44.32
C GLY A 7 -24.04 9.56 45.10
N GLY A 8 -23.54 10.56 44.38
CA GLY A 8 -23.22 11.88 44.92
C GLY A 8 -23.62 12.97 43.95
N CYS A 9 -24.82 13.51 44.12
CA CYS A 9 -25.24 14.82 43.63
C CYS A 9 -25.08 15.83 44.76
N GLY A 10 -24.54 17.01 44.47
CA GLY A 10 -24.52 18.14 45.39
C GLY A 10 -24.24 19.43 44.63
N GLY A 11 -25.30 20.17 44.31
CA GLY A 11 -25.23 21.51 43.74
C GLY A 11 -25.28 22.59 44.83
N SER A 12 -24.90 23.81 44.46
CA SER A 12 -25.34 25.03 45.12
C SER A 12 -25.41 26.19 44.12
N GLU A 13 -26.44 27.00 44.33
CA GLU A 13 -27.05 27.97 43.41
C GLU A 13 -26.46 29.39 43.54
N ASN A 14 -26.93 30.24 42.62
CA ASN A 14 -27.13 31.70 42.66
C ASN A 14 -26.05 32.65 42.13
N GLY A 15 -26.51 33.53 41.21
CA GLY A 15 -26.21 34.96 41.28
C GLY A 15 -25.66 35.64 40.03
N SER A 16 -26.58 36.22 39.24
CA SER A 16 -26.46 37.35 38.29
C SER A 16 -25.18 38.21 38.28
N SER A 17 -24.61 38.47 37.09
CA SER A 17 -24.42 39.80 36.43
C SER A 17 -23.32 39.76 35.34
N THR A 18 -23.65 40.18 34.11
CA THR A 18 -22.75 40.41 32.95
C THR A 18 -21.81 41.62 33.19
N PRO A 19 -20.63 41.75 32.52
CA PRO A 19 -20.59 42.14 31.08
C PRO A 19 -19.41 41.59 30.24
N SER A 20 -19.65 41.58 28.92
CA SER A 20 -18.73 41.89 27.80
C SER A 20 -17.25 41.45 27.85
N SER A 21 -16.85 40.59 26.91
CA SER A 21 -15.74 40.86 25.96
C SER A 21 -15.66 39.72 24.93
N GLU A 22 -15.89 40.04 23.67
CA GLU A 22 -15.52 39.23 22.51
C GLU A 22 -13.99 39.04 22.48
N PRO A 23 -13.52 37.83 22.12
CA PRO A 23 -12.29 37.72 21.34
C PRO A 23 -12.59 37.12 19.97
N THR A 24 -12.49 37.99 18.99
CA THR A 24 -12.29 37.69 17.57
C THR A 24 -11.24 36.59 17.38
N ARG A 25 -11.68 35.52 16.69
CA ARG A 25 -10.93 34.74 15.69
C ARG A 25 -9.52 34.26 16.08
N ALA A 26 -9.42 32.97 16.32
CA ALA A 26 -8.48 32.15 15.57
C ALA A 26 -9.21 30.91 15.08
N LYS A 27 -9.53 30.87 13.78
CA LYS A 27 -9.64 29.58 13.11
C LYS A 27 -8.29 28.92 13.34
N ALA A 28 -8.24 27.91 14.19
CA ALA A 28 -7.18 26.93 14.13
C ALA A 28 -7.34 26.29 12.75
N SER A 29 -6.70 26.90 11.74
CA SER A 29 -6.24 26.19 10.57
C SER A 29 -5.37 25.08 11.15
N HIS A 30 -6.00 23.93 11.38
CA HIS A 30 -5.29 22.68 11.31
C HIS A 30 -4.80 22.67 9.87
N SER A 31 -3.60 23.22 9.69
CA SER A 31 -2.77 22.84 8.56
C SER A 31 -2.47 21.39 8.87
N SER A 32 -3.39 20.52 8.48
CA SER A 32 -3.09 19.13 8.21
C SER A 32 -2.10 19.19 7.06
N THR A 33 -0.83 19.43 7.39
CA THR A 33 0.27 18.87 6.63
C THR A 33 -0.07 17.40 6.62
N SER A 34 -0.68 16.96 5.53
CA SER A 34 -0.70 15.56 5.18
C SER A 34 0.77 15.16 5.14
N GLU A 35 1.27 14.60 6.24
CA GLU A 35 2.48 13.82 6.21
C GLU A 35 2.17 12.65 5.28
N THR A 36 2.38 12.88 3.99
CA THR A 36 2.52 11.80 3.02
C THR A 36 3.61 10.92 3.61
N THR A 37 3.22 9.74 4.08
CA THR A 37 4.15 8.76 4.62
C THR A 37 5.00 8.27 3.44
N GLU A 38 6.04 9.03 3.13
CA GLU A 38 6.91 8.78 1.98
C GLU A 38 7.69 7.49 2.28
N LYS A 39 7.30 6.39 1.62
CA LYS A 39 8.03 5.13 1.75
C LYS A 39 9.37 5.24 1.04
N THR A 40 10.42 4.73 1.68
CA THR A 40 11.72 4.48 1.06
C THR A 40 11.66 3.26 0.15
N ARG A 41 12.61 3.14 -0.78
CA ARG A 41 12.79 1.93 -1.61
C ARG A 41 12.79 0.64 -0.79
N ALA A 42 13.49 0.64 0.33
CA ALA A 42 13.63 -0.53 1.19
C ALA A 42 12.28 -0.95 1.79
N GLN A 43 11.45 0.01 2.19
CA GLN A 43 10.10 -0.26 2.68
C GLN A 43 9.21 -0.80 1.56
N VAL A 44 9.27 -0.22 0.35
CA VAL A 44 8.53 -0.74 -0.82
C VAL A 44 8.94 -2.18 -1.13
N VAL A 45 10.24 -2.48 -1.18
CA VAL A 45 10.75 -3.86 -1.35
C VAL A 45 10.20 -4.79 -0.27
N GLY A 46 10.16 -4.34 0.98
CA GLY A 46 9.60 -5.10 2.10
C GLY A 46 8.12 -5.42 1.91
N ASP A 47 7.34 -4.46 1.43
CA ASP A 47 5.91 -4.64 1.16
C ASP A 47 5.66 -5.61 -0.01
N LEU A 48 6.42 -5.47 -1.11
CA LEU A 48 6.29 -6.37 -2.26
C LEU A 48 6.66 -7.82 -1.89
N ARG A 49 7.72 -8.01 -1.09
CA ARG A 49 8.09 -9.35 -0.60
C ARG A 49 7.04 -9.91 0.34
N TYR A 50 6.42 -9.09 1.19
CA TYR A 50 5.32 -9.53 2.04
C TYR A 50 4.11 -9.99 1.22
N ALA A 51 3.75 -9.23 0.18
CA ALA A 51 2.58 -9.51 -0.64
C ALA A 51 2.76 -10.71 -1.58
N PHE A 52 3.95 -10.85 -2.16
CA PHE A 52 4.19 -11.78 -3.27
C PHE A 52 5.24 -12.85 -2.99
N GLY A 53 5.84 -12.86 -1.80
CA GLY A 53 6.93 -13.77 -1.43
C GLY A 53 6.62 -15.26 -1.65
N ASP A 54 5.36 -15.65 -1.47
CA ASP A 54 4.91 -17.05 -1.58
C ASP A 54 4.35 -17.41 -2.97
N VAL A 55 4.44 -16.52 -3.96
CA VAL A 55 3.94 -16.80 -5.32
C VAL A 55 4.93 -17.68 -6.06
N GLY A 56 4.45 -18.82 -6.58
CA GLY A 56 5.25 -19.70 -7.43
C GLY A 56 6.52 -20.23 -6.73
N GLU A 57 7.67 -20.03 -7.37
CA GLU A 57 9.00 -20.39 -6.85
C GLU A 57 9.62 -19.28 -5.97
N GLY A 58 8.86 -18.22 -5.67
CA GLY A 58 9.25 -17.10 -4.81
C GLY A 58 9.52 -15.80 -5.56
N PHE A 59 9.27 -14.67 -4.88
CA PHE A 59 9.45 -13.33 -5.46
C PHE A 59 10.88 -12.82 -5.34
N VAL A 60 11.47 -12.46 -6.47
CA VAL A 60 12.82 -11.92 -6.59
C VAL A 60 12.74 -10.48 -7.08
N VAL A 61 13.42 -9.57 -6.38
CA VAL A 61 13.59 -8.18 -6.80
C VAL A 61 14.77 -8.09 -7.75
N ALA A 62 14.55 -7.54 -8.95
CA ALA A 62 15.58 -7.31 -9.93
C ALA A 62 16.53 -6.19 -9.49
N LYS A 63 17.80 -6.29 -9.90
CA LYS A 63 18.75 -5.18 -9.76
C LYS A 63 18.38 -4.11 -10.81
N ASP A 64 18.09 -2.89 -10.38
CA ASP A 64 17.95 -1.76 -11.31
C ASP A 64 19.34 -1.42 -11.90
N PRO A 65 19.54 -1.51 -13.22
CA PRO A 65 20.83 -1.20 -13.85
C PRO A 65 21.26 0.26 -13.65
N LEU A 66 20.31 1.17 -13.41
CA LEU A 66 20.59 2.58 -13.14
C LEU A 66 20.71 2.90 -11.65
N GLU A 67 20.60 1.89 -10.78
CA GLU A 67 20.70 2.01 -9.31
C GLU A 67 19.80 3.12 -8.71
N ARG A 68 18.64 3.35 -9.32
CA ARG A 68 17.68 4.36 -8.84
C ARG A 68 16.99 3.88 -7.57
N ASP A 69 16.79 4.80 -6.65
CA ASP A 69 16.07 4.57 -5.40
C ASP A 69 14.54 4.61 -5.58
N CYS A 70 14.04 5.19 -6.67
CA CYS A 70 12.63 5.32 -7.00
C CYS A 70 12.04 4.14 -7.80
N VAL A 71 12.83 3.09 -8.13
CA VAL A 71 12.35 1.95 -8.94
C VAL A 71 12.59 0.63 -8.22
N VAL A 72 11.55 -0.20 -8.22
CA VAL A 72 11.59 -1.59 -7.75
C VAL A 72 10.85 -2.47 -8.73
N ASP A 73 11.60 -3.25 -9.50
CA ASP A 73 11.04 -4.30 -10.34
C ASP A 73 11.25 -5.66 -9.67
N GLY A 74 10.31 -6.58 -9.84
CA GLY A 74 10.43 -7.93 -9.36
C GLY A 74 9.59 -8.92 -10.12
N THR A 75 9.92 -10.19 -9.95
CA THR A 75 9.26 -11.30 -10.65
C THR A 75 9.23 -12.54 -9.76
N ALA A 76 8.17 -13.31 -9.90
CA ALA A 76 8.11 -14.70 -9.43
C ALA A 76 7.73 -15.60 -10.61
N LEU A 77 8.46 -16.70 -10.81
CA LEU A 77 8.14 -17.69 -11.83
C LEU A 77 7.31 -18.82 -11.22
N SER A 78 6.46 -19.46 -12.03
CA SER A 78 5.63 -20.58 -11.59
C SER A 78 5.46 -21.65 -12.67
N ARG A 79 5.37 -22.91 -12.23
CA ARG A 79 5.08 -24.07 -13.09
C ARG A 79 3.73 -23.99 -13.80
N LYS A 80 2.83 -23.15 -13.30
CA LYS A 80 1.52 -22.86 -13.89
C LYS A 80 1.35 -21.34 -14.01
N ILE A 81 0.42 -20.91 -14.85
CA ILE A 81 0.00 -19.51 -14.86
C ILE A 81 -0.64 -19.19 -13.51
N PRO A 82 -0.10 -18.26 -12.70
CA PRO A 82 -0.72 -17.88 -11.45
C PRO A 82 -2.15 -17.37 -11.72
N PRO A 83 -3.15 -17.85 -10.97
CA PRO A 83 -4.54 -17.47 -11.21
C PRO A 83 -4.81 -16.04 -10.72
N LYS A 84 -5.92 -15.45 -11.17
CA LYS A 84 -6.37 -14.11 -10.76
C LYS A 84 -6.45 -13.95 -9.23
N GLU A 85 -6.84 -15.00 -8.53
CA GLU A 85 -7.00 -15.02 -7.07
C GLU A 85 -5.67 -14.83 -6.34
N GLU A 86 -4.56 -15.27 -6.95
CA GLU A 86 -3.22 -15.09 -6.41
C GLU A 86 -2.77 -13.63 -6.50
N LEU A 87 -3.05 -12.96 -7.63
CA LEU A 87 -2.86 -11.51 -7.75
C LEU A 87 -3.69 -10.75 -6.71
N LEU A 88 -4.98 -11.07 -6.60
CA LEU A 88 -5.89 -10.43 -5.63
C LEU A 88 -5.49 -10.67 -4.17
N ARG A 89 -4.86 -11.82 -3.86
CA ARG A 89 -4.28 -12.05 -2.53
C ARG A 89 -3.16 -11.05 -2.25
N GLY A 90 -2.23 -10.88 -3.19
CA GLY A 90 -1.15 -9.91 -3.04
C GLY A 90 -1.66 -8.45 -2.95
N VAL A 91 -2.68 -8.10 -3.74
CA VAL A 91 -3.37 -6.80 -3.64
C VAL A 91 -3.86 -6.55 -2.21
N ARG A 92 -4.60 -7.49 -1.61
CA ARG A 92 -5.10 -7.36 -0.23
C ARG A 92 -3.98 -7.20 0.79
N LEU A 93 -2.88 -7.95 0.63
CA LEU A 93 -1.71 -7.84 1.52
C LEU A 93 -0.99 -6.49 1.38
N LEU A 94 -1.01 -5.87 0.20
CA LEU A 94 -0.54 -4.49 0.03
C LEU A 94 -1.51 -3.49 0.66
N GLU A 95 -2.82 -3.68 0.54
CA GLU A 95 -3.82 -2.82 1.20
C GLU A 95 -3.65 -2.81 2.73
N GLU A 96 -3.34 -3.95 3.34
CA GLU A 96 -2.99 -4.04 4.77
C GLU A 96 -1.79 -3.16 5.17
N ARG A 97 -0.93 -2.82 4.19
CA ARG A 97 0.26 -1.97 4.38
C ARG A 97 0.06 -0.53 3.91
N GLY A 98 -1.19 -0.15 3.68
CA GLY A 98 -1.64 1.21 3.36
C GLY A 98 -1.71 1.52 1.87
N TRP A 99 -1.40 0.56 0.98
CA TRP A 99 -1.53 0.79 -0.45
C TRP A 99 -3.01 0.90 -0.84
N HIS A 100 -3.33 1.79 -1.76
CA HIS A 100 -4.68 1.97 -2.25
C HIS A 100 -4.84 1.28 -3.59
N PHE A 101 -5.68 0.26 -3.67
CA PHE A 101 -6.04 -0.37 -4.94
C PHE A 101 -7.09 0.48 -5.66
N ASP A 102 -6.87 0.76 -6.95
CA ASP A 102 -7.78 1.61 -7.75
C ASP A 102 -9.13 0.94 -8.06
N GLY A 103 -9.33 -0.31 -7.61
CA GLY A 103 -10.60 -1.03 -7.68
C GLY A 103 -10.86 -1.76 -9.00
N GLU A 104 -10.08 -1.46 -10.04
CA GLU A 104 -10.19 -2.06 -11.36
C GLU A 104 -9.00 -2.98 -11.66
N LEU A 105 -9.31 -4.22 -12.07
CA LEU A 105 -8.32 -5.11 -12.65
C LEU A 105 -8.36 -4.96 -14.16
N MET A 106 -7.19 -4.81 -14.76
CA MET A 106 -7.03 -4.95 -16.20
C MET A 106 -7.03 -6.44 -16.56
N GLU A 107 -8.00 -6.86 -17.36
CA GLU A 107 -8.16 -8.26 -17.78
C GLU A 107 -7.77 -8.44 -19.25
N MET A 108 -6.75 -9.25 -19.51
CA MET A 108 -6.25 -9.61 -20.84
C MET A 108 -6.05 -11.12 -20.89
N SER A 109 -7.13 -11.88 -20.70
CA SER A 109 -7.06 -13.35 -20.52
C SER A 109 -6.08 -14.02 -21.50
N PRO A 110 -5.11 -14.79 -21.00
CA PRO A 110 -4.97 -15.30 -19.63
C PRO A 110 -4.18 -14.42 -18.64
N ALA A 111 -3.94 -13.14 -18.95
CA ALA A 111 -3.22 -12.19 -18.10
C ALA A 111 -4.16 -11.26 -17.31
N PHE A 112 -3.71 -10.85 -16.12
CA PHE A 112 -4.41 -9.90 -15.26
C PHE A 112 -3.40 -8.91 -14.66
N ALA A 113 -3.80 -7.65 -14.47
CA ALA A 113 -2.99 -6.65 -13.78
C ALA A 113 -3.81 -5.79 -12.82
N ALA A 114 -3.17 -5.38 -11.74
CA ALA A 114 -3.69 -4.52 -10.68
C ALA A 114 -2.79 -3.28 -10.53
N PHE A 115 -3.40 -2.15 -10.22
CA PHE A 115 -2.74 -0.87 -10.00
C PHE A 115 -3.01 -0.40 -8.57
N LEU A 116 -1.93 -0.09 -7.83
CA LEU A 116 -2.01 0.38 -6.45
C LEU A 116 -1.15 1.62 -6.25
N ASN A 117 -1.58 2.53 -5.38
CA ASN A 117 -0.89 3.79 -5.13
C ASN A 117 -0.65 4.03 -3.64
N LEU A 118 0.46 4.68 -3.28
CA LEU A 118 0.76 5.11 -1.93
C LEU A 118 1.67 6.35 -1.95
N GLY A 119 1.09 7.52 -1.69
CA GLY A 119 1.80 8.79 -1.82
C GLY A 119 2.35 8.95 -3.24
N GLU A 120 3.67 9.11 -3.34
CA GLU A 120 4.38 9.26 -4.62
C GLU A 120 4.65 7.92 -5.34
N TRP A 121 4.35 6.79 -4.71
CA TRP A 121 4.60 5.47 -5.29
C TRP A 121 3.37 4.93 -5.99
N SER A 122 3.59 4.33 -7.16
CA SER A 122 2.62 3.50 -7.88
C SER A 122 3.19 2.11 -8.11
N VAL A 123 2.36 1.09 -7.95
CA VAL A 123 2.66 -0.32 -8.19
C VAL A 123 1.75 -0.83 -9.28
N THR A 124 2.35 -1.45 -10.29
CA THR A 124 1.67 -2.34 -11.22
C THR A 124 2.09 -3.76 -10.90
N ALA A 125 1.13 -4.62 -10.54
CA ALA A 125 1.36 -6.05 -10.33
C ALA A 125 0.52 -6.85 -11.32
N GLY A 126 1.11 -7.84 -11.98
CA GLY A 126 0.40 -8.65 -12.97
C GLY A 126 0.78 -10.12 -12.92
N VAL A 127 -0.15 -10.96 -13.36
CA VAL A 127 0.07 -12.39 -13.58
C VAL A 127 -0.20 -12.70 -15.04
N ALA A 128 0.67 -13.50 -15.66
CA ALA A 128 0.59 -13.80 -17.08
C ALA A 128 1.32 -15.13 -17.39
N PRO A 129 1.08 -15.71 -18.59
CA PRO A 129 1.99 -16.71 -19.14
C PRO A 129 3.41 -16.14 -19.29
N VAL A 130 4.40 -17.02 -19.26
CA VAL A 130 5.76 -16.65 -19.66
C VAL A 130 5.76 -16.24 -21.14
N PRO A 131 6.29 -15.06 -21.50
CA PRO A 131 6.39 -14.63 -22.89
C PRO A 131 7.19 -15.60 -23.76
N ASN A 132 6.84 -15.72 -25.04
CA ASN A 132 7.48 -16.68 -25.95
C ASN A 132 8.98 -16.41 -26.11
N GLU A 133 9.38 -15.14 -26.03
CA GLU A 133 10.75 -14.65 -26.22
C GLU A 133 11.72 -15.17 -25.16
N VAL A 134 11.21 -15.50 -23.97
CA VAL A 134 12.01 -15.96 -22.81
C VAL A 134 11.64 -17.36 -22.35
N LYS A 135 10.74 -18.04 -23.07
CA LYS A 135 10.15 -19.32 -22.65
C LYS A 135 11.17 -20.42 -22.43
N GLU A 136 12.21 -20.49 -23.26
CA GLU A 136 13.29 -21.47 -23.11
C GLU A 136 14.14 -21.20 -21.86
N GLN A 137 14.41 -19.94 -21.55
CA GLN A 137 15.21 -19.52 -20.41
C GLN A 137 14.46 -19.67 -19.09
N ALA A 138 13.15 -19.43 -19.11
CA ALA A 138 12.26 -19.56 -17.97
C ALA A 138 11.75 -20.99 -17.77
N ALA A 139 12.06 -21.92 -18.69
CA ALA A 139 11.71 -23.32 -18.53
C ALA A 139 12.24 -23.84 -17.18
N PRO A 140 11.44 -24.63 -16.44
CA PRO A 140 10.18 -25.27 -16.83
C PRO A 140 8.91 -24.49 -16.41
N ASN A 141 8.99 -23.17 -16.23
CA ASN A 141 7.87 -22.35 -15.79
C ASN A 141 6.92 -22.00 -16.94
N ALA A 142 5.62 -22.02 -16.65
CA ALA A 142 4.55 -21.71 -17.61
C ALA A 142 3.96 -20.32 -17.41
N GLY A 143 4.11 -19.74 -16.21
CA GLY A 143 3.65 -18.39 -15.93
C GLY A 143 4.57 -17.64 -14.99
N MET A 144 4.21 -16.38 -14.80
CA MET A 144 4.95 -15.45 -13.98
C MET A 144 4.01 -14.44 -13.32
N LEU A 145 4.45 -13.95 -12.17
CA LEU A 145 3.98 -12.71 -11.58
C LEU A 145 5.08 -11.65 -11.80
N THR A 146 4.72 -10.50 -12.34
CA THR A 146 5.59 -9.33 -12.48
C THR A 146 5.08 -8.20 -11.62
N VAL A 147 6.00 -7.45 -11.02
CA VAL A 147 5.66 -6.26 -10.24
C VAL A 147 6.64 -5.16 -10.62
N SER A 148 6.13 -3.97 -10.88
CA SER A 148 6.93 -2.76 -11.01
C SER A 148 6.37 -1.70 -10.07
N ALA A 149 7.21 -1.19 -9.19
CA ALA A 149 6.90 -0.06 -8.33
C ALA A 149 7.77 1.14 -8.75
N THR A 150 7.13 2.27 -9.01
CA THR A 150 7.80 3.51 -9.39
C THR A 150 7.37 4.63 -8.46
N GLY A 151 8.34 5.34 -7.91
CA GLY A 151 8.17 6.56 -7.13
C GLY A 151 8.73 7.79 -7.84
N SER A 152 8.62 8.95 -7.21
CA SER A 152 9.24 10.18 -7.69
C SER A 152 10.77 10.12 -7.61
N CYS A 153 11.40 9.91 -8.77
CA CYS A 153 12.86 9.92 -8.90
C CYS A 153 13.39 11.34 -8.72
N LYS A 154 14.14 11.59 -7.65
CA LYS A 154 14.96 12.81 -7.57
C LYS A 154 16.20 12.61 -8.46
N PRO A 155 16.63 13.64 -9.22
CA PRO A 155 17.89 13.56 -9.92
C PRO A 155 19.01 13.32 -8.91
N SER A 156 19.90 12.36 -9.19
CA SER A 156 21.12 12.17 -8.40
C SER A 156 21.92 13.48 -8.43
N SER A 157 22.07 14.12 -7.27
CA SER A 157 22.91 15.31 -7.11
C SER A 157 24.39 14.95 -7.11
#